data_AF-A0A668S4N5-F1
#
_entry.id   AF-A0A668S4N5-F1
#
_cell.length_a   1.000
_cell.length_b   1.000
_cell.length_c   1.000
_cell.angle_alpha   90.00
_cell.angle_beta   90.00
_cell.angle_gamma   90.00
#
_symmetry.space_group_name_H-M   'P 1'
#
loop_
_entity.id
_entity.type
_entity.pdbx_description
1 polymer ?
#
loop_
_entity_poly.entity_id
_entity_poly.type
_entity_poly.pdbx_seq_one_letter_code
_entity_poly.pdbx_strand_id
1 'polypeptide(L)'
;MLQKTGRAGLLALLLLVLDWTQPGLSSPLRPICDLRVLNHFIQEARDAEGAMKSCREGCGLSQSVTVPQTTVDFDVWEKKNALEQAQEVQTGLWLLQQSFNTLQTSVTNTAMHSHIDNTIRNLLSINAVLRSLNIQEFTPPANATDLEGTWRVSLATELLQVHVNFLRGKVHLLLSSAQACKPDVS
;
A
#
# COMPACT_ATOMS: atom_id res chain seq x y z
N MET A 1 -38.88 12.23 56.58
CA MET A 1 -38.85 11.53 55.28
C MET A 1 -38.19 12.44 54.25
N LEU A 2 -36.86 12.48 54.14
CA LEU A 2 -36.19 13.25 53.07
C LEU A 2 -34.72 12.85 53.00
N GLN A 3 -34.42 11.76 52.28
CA GLN A 3 -33.04 11.42 51.88
C GLN A 3 -33.07 10.31 50.82
N LYS A 4 -33.49 10.63 49.59
CA LYS A 4 -33.40 9.67 48.47
C LYS A 4 -33.45 10.32 47.09
N THR A 5 -32.76 11.43 46.87
CA THR A 5 -32.69 12.07 45.52
C THR A 5 -31.29 12.49 45.09
N GLY A 6 -30.32 12.65 46.00
CA GLY A 6 -28.99 13.15 45.65
C GLY A 6 -28.08 12.18 44.87
N ARG A 7 -28.20 10.86 45.08
CA ARG A 7 -27.30 9.88 44.44
C ARG A 7 -27.65 9.60 42.97
N ALA A 8 -28.93 9.60 42.61
CA ALA A 8 -29.37 9.27 41.25
C ALA A 8 -29.08 10.41 40.27
N GLY A 9 -29.28 11.67 40.68
CA GLY A 9 -28.98 12.84 39.85
C GLY A 9 -27.49 13.02 39.58
N LEU A 10 -26.64 12.75 40.58
CA LEU A 10 -25.19 12.83 40.42
C LEU A 10 -24.65 11.75 39.46
N LEU A 11 -25.19 10.53 39.53
CA LEU A 11 -24.85 9.43 38.62
C LEU A 11 -25.31 9.73 37.18
N ALA A 12 -26.51 10.28 37.00
CA ALA A 12 -27.00 10.68 35.68
C ALA A 12 -26.16 11.80 35.06
N LEU A 13 -25.75 12.79 35.86
CA LEU A 13 -24.85 13.87 35.43
C LEU A 13 -23.45 13.34 35.08
N LEU A 14 -22.90 12.40 35.86
CA LEU A 14 -21.62 11.76 35.56
C LEU A 14 -21.66 10.96 34.24
N LEU A 15 -22.75 10.24 33.98
CA LEU A 15 -22.93 9.49 32.73
C LEU A 15 -23.04 10.42 31.51
N LEU A 16 -23.78 11.53 31.64
CA LEU A 16 -23.89 12.53 30.56
C LEU A 16 -22.54 13.22 30.26
N VAL A 17 -21.72 13.47 31.29
CA VAL A 17 -20.37 14.04 31.09
C VAL A 17 -19.41 13.01 30.49
N LEU A 18 -19.53 11.72 30.83
CA LEU A 18 -18.75 10.66 30.18
C LEU A 18 -19.10 10.50 28.70
N ASP A 19 -20.39 10.55 28.33
CA ASP A 19 -20.81 10.51 26.93
C ASP A 19 -20.35 11.75 26.15
N TRP A 20 -20.33 12.93 26.79
CA TRP A 20 -19.85 14.16 26.15
C TRP A 20 -18.33 14.27 26.06
N THR A 21 -17.59 13.46 26.83
CA THR A 21 -16.13 13.48 26.84
C THR A 21 -15.53 12.30 26.10
N GLN A 22 -16.30 11.47 25.39
CA GLN A 22 -15.71 10.62 24.36
C GLN A 22 -15.10 11.54 23.31
N PRO A 23 -13.76 11.71 23.28
CA PRO A 23 -13.14 12.27 22.11
C PRO A 23 -13.55 11.30 21.01
N GLY A 24 -13.92 11.78 19.83
CA GLY A 24 -14.05 10.89 18.68
C GLY A 24 -12.71 10.20 18.50
N LEU A 25 -12.54 9.03 19.13
CA LEU A 25 -11.38 8.18 19.04
C LEU A 25 -11.45 7.72 17.60
N SER A 26 -10.83 8.50 16.72
CA SER A 26 -10.51 8.06 15.39
C SER A 26 -9.83 6.73 15.61
N SER A 27 -10.53 5.64 15.28
CA SER A 27 -9.98 4.29 15.37
C SER A 27 -8.56 4.37 14.79
N PRO A 28 -7.54 3.79 15.46
CA PRO A 28 -6.15 3.92 15.02
C PRO A 28 -5.94 3.50 13.55
N LEU A 29 -6.91 2.76 12.97
CA LEU A 29 -6.94 2.35 11.57
C LEU A 29 -7.57 3.39 10.62
N ARG A 30 -8.32 4.41 11.07
CA ARG A 30 -8.91 5.44 10.21
C ARG A 30 -7.89 6.16 9.31
N PRO A 31 -6.70 6.55 9.80
CA PRO A 31 -5.67 7.11 8.93
C PRO A 31 -5.11 6.11 7.91
N ILE A 32 -5.13 4.81 8.23
CA ILE A 32 -4.62 3.71 7.38
C ILE A 32 -5.63 3.37 6.27
N CYS A 33 -6.91 3.49 6.59
CA CYS A 33 -8.03 3.32 5.66
C CYS A 33 -8.27 4.53 4.75
N ASP A 34 -7.45 5.57 4.91
CA ASP A 34 -7.50 6.75 4.05
C ASP A 34 -6.68 6.51 2.77
N LEU A 35 -7.38 6.20 1.68
CA LEU A 35 -6.76 5.98 0.37
C LEU A 35 -6.06 7.23 -0.19
N ARG A 36 -6.17 8.41 0.44
CA ARG A 36 -5.38 9.60 0.07
C ARG A 36 -3.87 9.35 0.17
N VAL A 37 -3.42 8.54 1.13
CA VAL A 37 -2.00 8.17 1.26
C VAL A 37 -1.54 7.35 0.05
N LEU A 38 -2.33 6.34 -0.35
CA LEU A 38 -2.04 5.56 -1.56
C LEU A 38 -2.06 6.44 -2.82
N ASN A 39 -3.05 7.34 -2.94
CA ASN A 39 -3.14 8.27 -4.06
C ASN A 39 -1.92 9.19 -4.15
N HIS A 40 -1.36 9.61 -3.02
CA HIS A 40 -0.11 10.35 -2.98
C HIS A 40 1.06 9.51 -3.52
N PHE A 41 1.22 8.26 -3.07
CA PHE A 41 2.25 7.36 -3.59
C PHE A 41 2.09 7.06 -5.09
N ILE A 42 0.85 6.93 -5.58
CA ILE A 42 0.55 6.81 -7.02
C ILE A 42 1.02 8.05 -7.77
N GLN A 43 0.81 9.25 -7.21
CA GLN A 43 1.26 10.48 -7.84
C GLN A 43 2.79 10.55 -7.89
N GLU A 44 3.48 10.26 -6.80
CA GLU A 44 4.95 10.22 -6.76
C GLU A 44 5.52 9.19 -7.74
N ALA A 45 4.85 8.04 -7.90
CA ALA A 45 5.22 7.02 -8.88
C ALA A 45 5.07 7.53 -10.33
N ARG A 46 4.02 8.31 -10.63
CA ARG A 46 3.85 8.95 -11.94
C ARG A 46 4.87 10.05 -12.19
N ASP A 47 5.22 10.81 -11.17
CA ASP A 47 6.24 11.86 -11.28
C ASP A 47 7.61 11.22 -11.58
N ALA A 48 7.95 10.12 -10.90
CA ALA A 48 9.12 9.32 -11.21
C ALA A 48 9.08 8.77 -12.65
N GLU A 49 7.93 8.27 -13.11
CA GLU A 49 7.73 7.79 -14.47
C GLU A 49 7.96 8.90 -15.51
N GLY A 50 7.43 10.10 -15.27
CA GLY A 50 7.62 11.27 -16.13
C GLY A 50 9.08 11.73 -16.17
N ALA A 51 9.76 11.73 -15.03
CA ALA A 51 11.19 12.04 -14.94
C ALA A 51 12.02 11.02 -15.73
N MET A 52 11.73 9.73 -15.60
CA MET A 52 12.41 8.66 -16.33
C MET A 52 12.23 8.78 -17.85
N LYS A 53 11.00 9.07 -18.32
CA LYS A 53 10.72 9.30 -19.74
C LYS A 53 11.48 10.50 -20.32
N SER A 54 11.75 11.50 -19.48
CA SER A 54 12.49 12.70 -19.86
C SER A 54 14.00 12.55 -19.73
N CYS A 55 14.48 11.45 -19.13
CA CYS A 55 15.89 11.23 -18.94
C CYS A 55 16.57 10.80 -20.24
N ARG A 56 17.67 11.49 -20.57
CA ARG A 56 18.42 11.28 -21.81
C ARG A 56 19.50 10.20 -21.69
N GLU A 57 20.29 10.26 -20.62
CA GLU A 57 21.46 9.39 -20.40
C GLU A 57 21.58 8.99 -18.92
N GLY A 58 22.16 7.81 -18.68
CA GLY A 58 22.40 7.31 -17.31
C GLY A 58 21.15 6.84 -16.56
N CYS A 59 20.04 6.64 -17.28
CA CYS A 59 18.75 6.20 -16.72
C CYS A 59 18.30 4.91 -17.39
N GLY A 60 18.77 3.79 -16.87
CA GLY A 60 18.48 2.50 -17.47
C GLY A 60 18.73 1.35 -16.52
N LEU A 61 18.19 0.19 -16.90
CA LEU A 61 18.52 -1.07 -16.26
C LEU A 61 19.79 -1.63 -16.91
N SER A 62 20.74 -2.09 -16.09
CA SER A 62 21.92 -2.82 -16.59
C SER A 62 21.59 -4.23 -17.09
N GLN A 63 20.48 -4.79 -16.61
CA GLN A 63 19.97 -6.11 -16.97
C GLN A 63 18.45 -6.15 -16.81
N SER A 64 17.77 -7.06 -17.53
CA SER A 64 16.33 -7.21 -17.37
C SER A 64 15.97 -7.70 -15.95
N VAL A 65 14.87 -7.18 -15.43
CA VAL A 65 14.37 -7.47 -14.07
C VAL A 65 13.02 -8.16 -14.14
N THR A 66 12.71 -8.99 -13.14
CA THR A 66 11.42 -9.68 -13.02
C THR A 66 10.45 -8.82 -12.21
N VAL A 67 9.25 -8.62 -12.74
CA VAL A 67 8.23 -7.73 -12.16
C VAL A 67 6.87 -8.43 -12.11
N PRO A 68 5.93 -7.99 -11.25
CA PRO A 68 4.61 -8.62 -11.17
C PRO A 68 3.74 -8.27 -12.37
N GLN A 69 2.82 -9.17 -12.72
CA GLN A 69 1.70 -8.86 -13.59
C GLN A 69 0.78 -7.85 -12.91
N THR A 70 0.43 -6.80 -13.63
CA THR A 70 -0.38 -5.68 -13.12
C THR A 70 -1.81 -5.69 -13.59
N THR A 71 -2.12 -6.45 -14.64
CA THR A 71 -3.49 -6.66 -15.12
C THR A 71 -4.35 -7.23 -14.00
N VAL A 72 -5.55 -6.68 -13.87
CA VAL A 72 -6.59 -7.18 -12.98
C VAL A 72 -7.75 -7.63 -13.84
N ASP A 73 -8.02 -8.92 -13.80
CA ASP A 73 -9.32 -9.47 -14.20
C ASP A 73 -10.22 -9.43 -12.96
N PHE A 74 -11.29 -8.62 -13.00
CA PHE A 74 -12.17 -8.43 -11.85
C PHE A 74 -12.94 -9.71 -11.48
N ASP A 75 -13.35 -10.51 -12.47
CA ASP A 75 -14.09 -11.76 -12.22
C ASP A 75 -13.21 -12.81 -11.54
N VAL A 76 -11.91 -12.81 -11.84
CA VAL A 76 -10.92 -13.67 -11.17
C VAL A 76 -10.55 -13.09 -9.81
N TRP A 77 -10.34 -11.78 -9.72
CA TRP A 77 -9.92 -11.10 -8.50
C TRP A 77 -10.96 -11.22 -7.38
N GLU A 78 -12.23 -11.00 -7.68
CA GLU A 78 -13.33 -11.06 -6.68
C GLU A 78 -13.57 -12.47 -6.14
N LYS A 79 -13.21 -13.51 -6.90
CA LYS A 79 -13.33 -14.91 -6.46
C LYS A 79 -12.19 -15.35 -5.54
N LYS A 80 -11.07 -14.62 -5.53
CA LYS A 80 -9.95 -14.89 -4.63
C LYS A 80 -10.36 -14.57 -3.19
N ASN A 81 -9.92 -15.40 -2.25
CA ASN A 81 -10.05 -15.08 -0.84
C ASN A 81 -9.06 -13.97 -0.43
N ALA A 82 -9.27 -13.39 0.75
CA ALA A 82 -8.44 -12.27 1.23
C ALA A 82 -6.95 -12.64 1.39
N LEU A 83 -6.63 -13.89 1.72
CA LEU A 83 -5.26 -14.36 1.84
C LEU A 83 -4.59 -14.43 0.46
N GLU A 84 -5.27 -14.95 -0.56
CA GLU A 84 -4.75 -15.03 -1.93
C GLU A 84 -4.49 -13.63 -2.52
N GLN A 85 -5.43 -12.69 -2.34
CA GLN A 85 -5.24 -11.29 -2.78
C GLN A 85 -4.05 -10.64 -2.06
N ALA A 86 -3.92 -10.87 -0.74
CA ALA A 86 -2.82 -10.36 0.04
C ALA A 86 -1.46 -10.95 -0.36
N GLN A 87 -1.39 -12.25 -0.62
CA GLN A 87 -0.17 -12.91 -1.08
C GLN A 87 0.27 -12.40 -2.44
N GLU A 88 -0.68 -12.21 -3.37
CA GLU A 88 -0.40 -11.68 -4.70
C GLU A 88 0.15 -10.24 -4.63
N VAL A 89 -0.43 -9.38 -3.77
CA VAL A 89 0.07 -8.03 -3.55
C VAL A 89 1.44 -8.02 -2.87
N GLN A 90 1.65 -8.79 -1.80
CA GLN A 90 2.94 -8.85 -1.10
C GLN A 90 4.05 -9.38 -2.00
N THR A 91 3.76 -10.37 -2.83
CA THR A 91 4.69 -10.89 -3.84
C THR A 91 5.07 -9.80 -4.85
N GLY A 92 4.09 -9.04 -5.35
CA GLY A 92 4.36 -7.96 -6.28
C GLY A 92 5.14 -6.80 -5.67
N LEU A 93 4.86 -6.41 -4.42
CA LEU A 93 5.65 -5.41 -3.71
C LEU A 93 7.10 -5.84 -3.54
N TRP A 94 7.34 -7.11 -3.19
CA TRP A 94 8.68 -7.66 -3.07
C TRP A 94 9.44 -7.66 -4.41
N LEU A 95 8.81 -8.12 -5.50
CA LEU A 95 9.40 -8.12 -6.84
C LEU A 95 9.78 -6.70 -7.30
N LEU A 96 8.89 -5.74 -7.05
CA LEU A 96 9.16 -4.33 -7.36
C LEU A 96 10.35 -3.82 -6.54
N GLN A 97 10.41 -4.12 -5.24
CA GLN A 97 11.54 -3.71 -4.41
C GLN A 97 12.87 -4.26 -4.92
N GLN A 98 12.94 -5.54 -5.31
CA GLN A 98 14.14 -6.12 -5.92
C GLN A 98 14.52 -5.43 -7.25
N SER A 99 13.52 -5.15 -8.08
CA SER A 99 13.70 -4.48 -9.37
C SER A 99 14.19 -3.03 -9.21
N PHE A 100 13.66 -2.31 -8.22
CA PHE A 100 14.08 -0.94 -7.90
C PHE A 100 15.47 -0.87 -7.28
N ASN A 101 15.84 -1.85 -6.44
CA ASN A 101 17.21 -1.97 -5.95
C ASN A 101 18.20 -2.18 -7.12
N THR A 102 17.82 -3.01 -8.11
CA THR A 102 18.63 -3.21 -9.32
C THR A 102 18.72 -1.95 -10.18
N LEU A 103 17.62 -1.20 -10.30
CA LEU A 103 17.62 0.08 -10.99
C LEU A 103 18.51 1.10 -10.27
N GLN A 104 18.43 1.18 -8.94
CA GLN A 104 19.22 2.09 -8.11
C GLN A 104 20.73 1.91 -8.32
N THR A 105 21.20 0.67 -8.45
CA THR A 105 22.62 0.36 -8.70
C THR A 105 23.05 0.58 -10.15
N SER A 106 22.10 0.64 -11.09
CA SER A 106 22.35 0.80 -12.52
C SER A 106 22.30 2.26 -12.98
N VAL A 107 21.50 3.09 -12.32
CA VAL A 107 21.29 4.50 -12.68
C VAL A 107 22.47 5.34 -12.18
N THR A 108 23.03 6.13 -13.08
CA THR A 108 24.10 7.10 -12.77
C THR A 108 23.59 8.54 -12.76
N ASN A 109 22.38 8.78 -13.25
CA ASN A 109 21.74 10.08 -13.26
C ASN A 109 21.31 10.50 -11.85
N THR A 110 21.89 11.59 -11.35
CA THR A 110 21.68 12.05 -9.97
C THR A 110 20.27 12.54 -9.69
N ALA A 111 19.59 13.12 -10.69
CA ALA A 111 18.20 13.56 -10.53
C ALA A 111 17.27 12.37 -10.27
N MET A 112 17.57 11.22 -10.86
CA MET A 112 16.77 10.00 -10.72
C MET A 112 16.94 9.30 -9.37
N HIS A 113 18.07 9.45 -8.67
CA HIS A 113 18.27 8.80 -7.37
C HIS A 113 17.18 9.18 -6.36
N SER A 114 16.79 10.45 -6.30
CA SER A 114 15.75 10.91 -5.37
C SER A 114 14.40 10.21 -5.61
N HIS A 115 14.00 10.07 -6.87
CA HIS A 115 12.76 9.38 -7.27
C HIS A 115 12.82 7.88 -6.95
N ILE A 116 13.95 7.23 -7.20
CA ILE A 116 14.14 5.79 -6.94
C ILE A 116 14.13 5.51 -5.44
N ASP A 117 14.86 6.31 -4.66
CA ASP A 117 14.89 6.18 -3.21
C ASP A 117 13.51 6.40 -2.59
N ASN A 118 12.75 7.36 -3.12
CA ASN A 118 11.38 7.60 -2.68
C ASN A 118 10.47 6.43 -3.01
N THR A 119 10.60 5.87 -4.21
CA THR A 119 9.84 4.69 -4.62
C THR A 119 10.10 3.50 -3.70
N ILE A 120 11.37 3.23 -3.36
CA ILE A 120 11.74 2.16 -2.44
C ILE A 120 11.14 2.41 -1.05
N ARG A 121 11.23 3.64 -0.52
CA ARG A 121 10.61 3.99 0.77
C ARG A 121 9.09 3.80 0.76
N ASN A 122 8.42 4.22 -0.31
CA ASN A 122 6.96 4.08 -0.45
C ASN A 122 6.53 2.62 -0.48
N LEU A 123 7.27 1.74 -1.16
CA LEU A 123 7.02 0.29 -1.14
C LEU A 123 7.10 -0.27 0.29
N LEU A 124 8.09 0.16 1.08
CA LEU A 124 8.21 -0.21 2.50
C LEU A 124 7.06 0.34 3.35
N SER A 125 6.63 1.58 3.11
CA SER A 125 5.47 2.18 3.77
C SER A 125 4.18 1.43 3.47
N ILE A 126 3.98 0.97 2.23
CA ILE A 126 2.83 0.13 1.88
C ILE A 126 2.87 -1.20 2.63
N ASN A 127 4.03 -1.85 2.71
CA ASN A 127 4.17 -3.08 3.51
C ASN A 127 3.80 -2.84 4.99
N ALA A 128 4.21 -1.72 5.58
CA ALA A 128 3.83 -1.36 6.94
C ALA A 128 2.32 -1.13 7.11
N VAL A 129 1.67 -0.54 6.10
CA VAL A 129 0.20 -0.41 6.04
C VAL A 129 -0.47 -1.79 6.02
N LEU A 130 -0.01 -2.71 5.17
CA LEU A 130 -0.58 -4.06 5.12
C LEU A 130 -0.48 -4.78 6.47
N ARG A 131 0.68 -4.72 7.14
CA ARG A 131 0.84 -5.30 8.48
C ARG A 131 -0.12 -4.68 9.50
N SER A 132 -0.34 -3.38 9.42
CA SER A 132 -1.22 -2.65 10.34
C SER A 132 -2.70 -2.97 10.12
N LEU A 133 -3.08 -3.41 8.91
CA LEU A 133 -4.40 -3.95 8.60
C LEU A 133 -4.59 -5.41 9.04
N ASN A 134 -3.65 -5.95 9.83
CA ASN A 134 -3.63 -7.34 10.29
C ASN A 134 -3.64 -8.35 9.13
N ILE A 135 -3.07 -7.96 7.99
CA ILE A 135 -2.83 -8.87 6.86
C ILE A 135 -1.61 -9.72 7.22
N GLN A 136 -1.76 -11.04 7.11
CA GLN A 136 -0.69 -11.99 7.42
C GLN A 136 0.52 -11.74 6.52
N GLU A 137 1.69 -11.56 7.15
CA GLU A 137 2.94 -11.38 6.42
C GLU A 137 3.27 -12.65 5.63
N PHE A 138 3.51 -12.47 4.35
CA PHE A 138 3.91 -13.53 3.44
C PHE A 138 5.32 -13.22 2.96
N THR A 139 6.22 -14.19 3.10
CA THR A 139 7.57 -14.10 2.54
C THR A 139 7.58 -14.81 1.18
N PRO A 140 7.75 -14.08 0.07
CA PRO A 140 7.85 -14.70 -1.24
C PRO A 140 9.07 -15.63 -1.31
N PRO A 141 9.01 -16.68 -2.15
CA PRO A 141 10.15 -17.57 -2.37
C PRO A 141 11.36 -16.77 -2.89
N ALA A 142 12.56 -17.23 -2.54
CA ALA A 142 13.82 -16.53 -2.82
C ALA A 142 14.07 -16.32 -4.34
N ASN A 143 13.51 -17.18 -5.18
CA ASN A 143 13.67 -17.11 -6.63
C ASN A 143 12.36 -16.69 -7.30
N ALA A 144 12.43 -15.61 -8.08
CA ALA A 144 11.29 -15.07 -8.82
C ALA A 144 10.91 -15.88 -10.07
N THR A 145 11.75 -16.82 -10.52
CA THR A 145 11.56 -17.58 -11.77
C THR A 145 10.40 -18.57 -11.72
N ASP A 146 10.01 -19.01 -10.53
CA ASP A 146 8.96 -20.03 -10.34
C ASP A 146 7.63 -19.39 -9.91
N LEU A 147 7.57 -18.05 -9.87
CA LEU A 147 6.36 -17.32 -9.51
C LEU A 147 5.46 -17.15 -10.73
N GLU A 148 4.28 -17.77 -10.68
CA GLU A 148 3.22 -17.52 -11.66
C GLU A 148 2.83 -16.03 -11.68
N GLY A 149 2.42 -15.54 -12.86
CA GLY A 149 2.00 -14.14 -13.01
C GLY A 149 3.16 -13.14 -12.90
N THR A 150 4.37 -13.53 -13.32
CA THR A 150 5.52 -12.63 -13.44
C THR A 150 5.99 -12.50 -14.89
N TRP A 151 6.61 -11.37 -15.23
CA TRP A 151 7.28 -11.18 -16.52
C TRP A 151 8.58 -10.42 -16.37
N ARG A 152 9.37 -10.31 -17.44
CA ARG A 152 10.63 -9.57 -17.45
C ARG A 152 10.50 -8.26 -18.23
N VAL A 153 11.06 -7.19 -17.68
CA VAL A 153 11.18 -5.88 -18.35
C VAL A 153 12.65 -5.51 -18.49
N SER A 154 12.99 -4.84 -19.59
CA SER A 154 14.38 -4.43 -19.87
C SER A 154 14.55 -2.92 -19.86
N LEU A 155 13.46 -2.16 -19.93
CA LEU A 155 13.50 -0.70 -19.89
C LEU A 155 13.10 -0.17 -18.51
N ALA A 156 13.81 0.83 -18.03
CA ALA A 156 13.50 1.47 -16.76
C ALA A 156 12.12 2.17 -16.78
N THR A 157 11.72 2.71 -17.94
CA THR A 157 10.38 3.27 -18.17
C THR A 157 9.28 2.22 -18.03
N GLU A 158 9.51 0.99 -18.50
CA GLU A 158 8.57 -0.13 -18.33
C GLU A 158 8.44 -0.51 -16.85
N LEU A 159 9.55 -0.56 -16.11
CA LEU A 159 9.52 -0.81 -14.66
C LEU A 159 8.68 0.23 -13.91
N LEU A 160 8.84 1.52 -14.23
CA LEU A 160 8.04 2.57 -13.58
C LEU A 160 6.56 2.51 -13.97
N GLN A 161 6.27 2.20 -15.24
CA GLN A 161 4.89 1.99 -15.70
C GLN A 161 4.23 0.82 -14.97
N VAL A 162 4.97 -0.28 -14.77
CA VAL A 162 4.52 -1.43 -13.98
C VAL A 162 4.26 -1.02 -12.54
N HIS A 163 5.16 -0.25 -11.91
CA HIS A 163 4.94 0.25 -10.55
C HIS A 163 3.65 1.07 -10.42
N VAL A 164 3.43 2.05 -11.31
CA VAL A 164 2.21 2.87 -11.33
C VAL A 164 0.96 2.01 -11.49
N ASN A 165 0.97 1.05 -12.43
CA ASN A 165 -0.17 0.18 -12.68
C ASN A 165 -0.45 -0.77 -11.51
N PHE A 166 0.60 -1.27 -10.86
CA PHE A 166 0.47 -2.13 -9.69
C PHE A 166 -0.19 -1.40 -8.53
N LEU A 167 0.23 -0.17 -8.25
CA LEU A 167 -0.36 0.67 -7.18
C LEU A 167 -1.84 1.00 -7.47
N ARG A 168 -2.15 1.41 -8.71
CA ARG A 168 -3.51 1.79 -9.12
C ARG A 168 -4.46 0.59 -9.25
N GLY A 169 -3.92 -0.60 -9.48
CA GLY A 169 -4.67 -1.84 -9.64
C GLY A 169 -4.74 -2.62 -8.33
N LYS A 170 -3.94 -3.69 -8.24
CA LYS A 170 -4.01 -4.70 -7.18
C LYS A 170 -3.87 -4.12 -5.76
N VAL A 171 -2.95 -3.17 -5.54
CA VAL A 171 -2.76 -2.54 -4.22
C VAL A 171 -4.00 -1.73 -3.83
N HIS A 172 -4.49 -0.89 -4.73
CA HIS A 172 -5.72 -0.11 -4.50
C HIS A 172 -6.90 -1.03 -4.18
N LEU A 173 -7.08 -2.10 -4.96
CA LEU A 173 -8.18 -3.03 -4.75
C LEU A 173 -8.11 -3.72 -3.38
N LEU A 174 -6.94 -4.25 -3.00
CA LEU A 174 -6.75 -4.88 -1.69
C LEU A 174 -7.02 -3.91 -0.53
N LEU A 175 -6.51 -2.68 -0.61
CA LEU A 175 -6.71 -1.69 0.46
C LEU A 175 -8.16 -1.20 0.52
N SER A 176 -8.83 -1.05 -0.62
CA SER A 176 -10.23 -0.63 -0.69
C SER A 176 -11.21 -1.69 -0.16
N SER A 177 -10.86 -2.98 -0.26
CA SER A 177 -11.68 -4.09 0.21
C SER A 177 -11.37 -4.53 1.65
N ALA A 178 -10.32 -3.97 2.26
CA ALA A 178 -9.84 -4.35 3.58
C ALA A 178 -10.96 -4.26 4.62
N GLN A 179 -11.26 -5.39 5.28
CA GLN A 179 -12.35 -5.48 6.24
C GLN A 179 -12.20 -4.51 7.41
N ALA A 180 -10.96 -4.29 7.85
CA ALA A 180 -10.59 -3.30 8.87
C ALA A 180 -10.98 -1.85 8.52
N CYS A 181 -11.28 -1.58 7.25
CA CYS A 181 -11.63 -0.27 6.72
C CYS A 181 -13.11 -0.09 6.39
N LYS A 182 -13.93 -1.14 6.55
CA LYS A 182 -15.38 -1.02 6.39
C LYS A 182 -15.97 -0.40 7.66
N PRO A 183 -16.91 0.55 7.53
CA PRO A 183 -17.65 1.03 8.70
C PRO A 183 -18.41 -0.15 9.31
N ASP A 184 -18.33 -0.30 10.64
CA ASP A 184 -19.20 -1.24 11.36
C ASP A 184 -20.65 -0.87 11.04
N VAL A 185 -21.32 -1.72 10.26
CA VAL A 185 -22.76 -1.61 10.05
C VAL A 185 -23.39 -2.15 11.34
N SER A 186 -23.66 -1.23 12.29
CA SER A 186 -24.48 -1.49 13.48
C SER A 186 -25.96 -1.56 13.12
#